data_AF-A0AAU1MG01-F1
#
_entry.id   AF-A0AAU1MG01-F1
#
_cell.length_a   1.000
_cell.length_b   1.000
_cell.length_c   1.000
_cell.angle_alpha   90.00
_cell.angle_beta   90.00
_cell.angle_gamma   90.00
#
_symmetry.space_group_name_H-M   'P 1'
#
loop_
_entity.id
_entity.type
_entity.pdbx_description
1 polymer ?
#
loop_
_entity_poly.entity_id
_entity_poly.type
_entity_poly.pdbx_seq_one_letter_code
_entity_poly.pdbx_strand_id
1 'polypeptide(L)'
;MTELTELTAEALVDGYRKGDFSPVDATRAVLRRIEEVDPAVNAFVRLDAETALAQAEASAERWRRGEPQGLVDGVPVSVKDILLMRGGPTLRGSRTVRAEGAWEEDAPSVARLREHGAVFVGRTTTPEFGWKGVTDSPLSGVTRNPYDLSRTSGGSSGGSAAAVALGAGPLSLGTDGGGSVRIPAAFCGIFGLKPTYGRVPLYPASAFGTLAHVGPMTRDAADAALMMDVITGADWRDWTQLGPVEGGFREGLRGGVRGLRVAFSPSFGGQVAVRPAVAAAVRKAMEGLAGLGAYVEEADPNATDPVEAFHTLWFSGAARVTQNLSPAQRALLDPGLREICAQGSGVSALTYLAAVDARAELGRRMGRFHSSYDLLVTPTLPLTAFEAGAEVPKGSGLRRWTGWTPFTYPFNLTQQPAATVPVGVDADGLPVGLQIVGARHADALVLRAAHTLYEAGIAGIPAPTPA
;
A
#
# COMPACT_ATOMS: atom_id res chain seq x y z
N MET A 1 25.23 18.90 -0.43
CA MET A 1 24.72 18.27 -1.67
C MET A 1 23.32 17.77 -1.34
N THR A 2 22.45 17.52 -2.33
CA THR A 2 21.15 16.86 -2.04
C THR A 2 21.41 15.39 -1.72
N GLU A 3 20.78 14.85 -0.69
CA GLU A 3 20.95 13.44 -0.35
C GLU A 3 20.15 12.56 -1.33
N LEU A 4 20.81 11.57 -1.94
CA LEU A 4 20.21 10.73 -2.98
C LEU A 4 19.03 9.89 -2.48
N THR A 5 18.90 9.74 -1.16
CA THR A 5 17.79 9.05 -0.46
C THR A 5 16.51 9.87 -0.42
N GLU A 6 16.59 11.19 -0.51
CA GLU A 6 15.44 12.11 -0.51
C GLU A 6 14.77 12.19 -1.88
N LEU A 7 15.56 12.09 -2.96
CA LEU A 7 15.13 12.19 -4.35
C LEU A 7 13.99 11.21 -4.70
N THR A 8 13.04 11.66 -5.52
CA THR A 8 12.03 10.82 -6.17
C THR A 8 12.67 9.88 -7.20
N ALA A 9 12.02 8.78 -7.56
CA ALA A 9 12.47 7.90 -8.65
C ALA A 9 12.55 8.64 -10.00
N GLU A 10 11.62 9.56 -10.30
CA GLU A 10 11.74 10.42 -11.50
C GLU A 10 13.02 11.27 -11.49
N ALA A 11 13.36 11.89 -10.36
CA ALA A 11 14.59 12.68 -10.19
C ALA A 11 15.87 11.83 -10.25
N LEU A 12 15.86 10.61 -9.71
CA LEU A 12 16.98 9.67 -9.85
C LEU A 12 17.22 9.31 -11.33
N VAL A 13 16.16 8.93 -12.06
CA VAL A 13 16.23 8.58 -13.49
C VAL A 13 16.71 9.76 -14.34
N ASP A 14 16.37 11.01 -13.97
CA ASP A 14 16.87 12.20 -14.66
C ASP A 14 18.33 12.53 -14.32
N GLY A 15 18.77 12.34 -13.07
CA GLY A 15 20.19 12.45 -12.69
C GLY A 15 21.07 11.40 -13.40
N TYR A 16 20.60 10.15 -13.51
CA TYR A 16 21.29 9.10 -14.28
C TYR A 16 21.41 9.47 -15.77
N ARG A 17 20.35 10.05 -16.36
CA ARG A 17 20.33 10.52 -17.75
C ARG A 17 21.33 11.65 -18.02
N LYS A 18 21.53 12.54 -17.06
CA LYS A 18 22.49 13.65 -17.13
C LYS A 18 23.93 13.23 -16.82
N GLY A 19 24.10 12.14 -16.08
CA GLY A 19 25.39 11.74 -15.53
C GLY A 19 25.77 12.47 -14.23
N ASP A 20 24.80 13.11 -13.56
CA ASP A 20 25.03 13.85 -12.30
C ASP A 20 25.49 12.90 -11.16
N PHE A 21 24.99 11.66 -11.19
CA PHE A 21 25.35 10.54 -10.31
C PHE A 21 24.91 9.22 -10.98
N SER A 22 25.42 8.07 -10.52
CA SER A 22 25.08 6.76 -11.10
C SER A 22 24.02 5.99 -10.29
N PRO A 23 23.37 4.97 -10.90
CA PRO A 23 22.56 3.98 -10.17
C PRO A 23 23.29 3.32 -8.99
N VAL A 24 24.61 3.16 -9.10
CA VAL A 24 25.43 2.56 -8.04
C VAL A 24 25.54 3.50 -6.84
N ASP A 25 25.63 4.80 -7.06
CA ASP A 25 25.73 5.80 -5.98
C ASP A 25 24.42 5.92 -5.21
N ALA A 26 23.29 5.97 -5.93
CA ALA A 26 21.96 5.95 -5.35
C ALA A 26 21.67 4.64 -4.60
N THR A 27 22.05 3.49 -5.17
CA THR A 27 21.90 2.18 -4.50
C THR A 27 22.77 2.10 -3.24
N ARG A 28 24.03 2.57 -3.28
CA ARG A 28 24.89 2.67 -2.09
C ARG A 28 24.34 3.61 -1.03
N ALA A 29 23.71 4.73 -1.43
CA ALA A 29 23.07 5.64 -0.49
C ALA A 29 21.86 5.01 0.19
N VAL A 30 20.99 4.32 -0.56
CA VAL A 30 19.84 3.58 -0.01
C VAL A 30 20.27 2.44 0.90
N LEU A 31 21.32 1.67 0.54
CA LEU A 31 21.83 0.59 1.39
C LEU A 31 22.39 1.09 2.73
N ARG A 32 23.22 2.15 2.73
CA ARG A 32 23.66 2.80 3.98
C ARG A 32 22.48 3.31 4.80
N ARG A 33 21.48 3.90 4.14
CA ARG A 33 20.28 4.40 4.82
C ARG A 33 19.46 3.30 5.48
N ILE A 34 19.43 2.10 4.89
CA ILE A 34 18.84 0.92 5.51
C ILE A 34 19.65 0.51 6.75
N GLU A 35 20.99 0.43 6.63
CA GLU A 35 21.89 0.08 7.75
C GLU A 35 21.76 1.06 8.94
N GLU A 36 21.53 2.35 8.67
CA GLU A 36 21.27 3.39 9.68
C GLU A 36 19.94 3.17 10.42
N VAL A 37 18.82 2.96 9.71
CA VAL A 37 17.47 3.12 10.29
C VAL A 37 16.77 1.80 10.60
N ASP A 38 17.06 0.72 9.87
CA ASP A 38 16.37 -0.57 10.03
C ASP A 38 16.56 -1.21 11.42
N PRO A 39 17.71 -1.07 12.12
CA PRO A 39 17.85 -1.54 13.51
C PRO A 39 16.84 -0.91 14.49
N ALA A 40 16.34 0.29 14.18
CA ALA A 40 15.33 0.98 15.00
C ALA A 40 13.89 0.60 14.61
N VAL A 41 13.57 0.57 13.30
CA VAL A 41 12.18 0.32 12.83
C VAL A 41 11.84 -1.12 12.50
N ASN A 42 12.82 -1.98 12.20
CA ASN A 42 12.63 -3.38 11.77
C ASN A 42 11.65 -3.48 10.57
N ALA A 43 12.00 -2.81 9.47
CA ALA A 43 11.22 -2.69 8.24
C ALA A 43 11.60 -3.76 7.20
N PHE A 44 12.80 -4.35 7.26
CA PHE A 44 13.24 -5.41 6.36
C PHE A 44 13.31 -6.79 7.02
N VAL A 45 12.92 -7.84 6.29
CA VAL A 45 13.09 -9.25 6.68
C VAL A 45 14.28 -9.91 5.97
N ARG A 46 14.77 -9.31 4.88
CA ARG A 46 16.00 -9.69 4.17
C ARG A 46 16.52 -8.49 3.38
N LEU A 47 17.84 -8.31 3.37
CA LEU A 47 18.53 -7.39 2.46
C LEU A 47 19.26 -8.18 1.38
N ASP A 48 19.29 -7.62 0.17
CA ASP A 48 19.84 -8.26 -1.03
C ASP A 48 21.07 -7.49 -1.57
N ALA A 49 21.84 -6.86 -0.66
CA ALA A 49 22.83 -5.81 -0.94
C ALA A 49 23.82 -6.12 -2.08
N GLU A 50 24.48 -7.28 -2.07
CA GLU A 50 25.43 -7.68 -3.14
C GLU A 50 24.74 -7.78 -4.51
N THR A 51 23.54 -8.35 -4.52
CA THR A 51 22.71 -8.50 -5.74
C THR A 51 22.16 -7.15 -6.21
N ALA A 52 21.82 -6.25 -5.29
CA ALA A 52 21.40 -4.89 -5.60
C ALA A 52 22.54 -4.07 -6.24
N LEU A 53 23.76 -4.17 -5.69
CA LEU A 53 24.94 -3.51 -6.27
C LEU A 53 25.27 -4.04 -7.66
N ALA A 54 25.24 -5.36 -7.88
CA ALA A 54 25.44 -5.95 -9.20
C ALA A 54 24.37 -5.51 -10.23
N GLN A 55 23.10 -5.39 -9.82
CA GLN A 55 22.03 -4.84 -10.66
C GLN A 55 22.27 -3.36 -10.99
N ALA A 56 22.72 -2.57 -10.02
CA ALA A 56 23.04 -1.15 -10.20
C ALA A 56 24.27 -0.94 -11.10
N GLU A 57 25.29 -1.80 -11.05
CA GLU A 57 26.46 -1.74 -11.93
C GLU A 57 26.10 -2.06 -13.38
N ALA A 58 25.24 -3.07 -13.59
CA ALA A 58 24.67 -3.38 -14.90
C ALA A 58 23.79 -2.24 -15.46
N SER A 59 23.04 -1.56 -14.59
CA SER A 59 22.28 -0.36 -14.95
C SER A 59 23.19 0.81 -15.32
N ALA A 60 24.24 1.07 -14.54
CA ALA A 60 25.20 2.13 -14.84
C ALA A 60 25.92 1.94 -16.19
N GLU A 61 26.14 0.70 -16.63
CA GLU A 61 26.66 0.41 -17.98
C GLU A 61 25.65 0.73 -19.09
N ARG A 62 24.37 0.39 -18.90
CA ARG A 62 23.30 0.77 -19.82
C ARG A 62 23.17 2.29 -19.96
N TRP A 63 23.19 3.01 -18.84
CA TRP A 63 23.17 4.48 -18.83
C TRP A 63 24.41 5.08 -19.50
N ARG A 64 25.62 4.57 -19.27
CA ARG A 64 26.86 5.00 -19.97
C ARG A 64 26.77 4.87 -21.50
N ARG A 65 26.04 3.86 -21.99
CA ARG A 65 25.83 3.61 -23.42
C ARG A 65 24.67 4.39 -24.03
N GLY A 66 23.82 5.03 -23.21
CA GLY A 66 22.57 5.63 -23.67
C GLY A 66 21.47 4.61 -23.98
N GLU A 67 21.57 3.40 -23.42
CA GLU A 67 20.67 2.25 -23.66
C GLU A 67 19.91 1.81 -22.38
N PRO A 68 19.19 2.70 -21.65
CA PRO A 68 18.47 2.32 -20.45
C PRO A 68 17.36 1.31 -20.75
N GLN A 69 17.22 0.30 -19.88
CA GLN A 69 16.35 -0.87 -20.06
C GLN A 69 14.85 -0.54 -19.97
N GLY A 70 14.48 0.52 -19.25
CA GLY A 70 13.09 0.90 -19.06
C GLY A 70 12.89 2.09 -18.12
N LEU A 71 11.62 2.36 -17.80
CA LEU A 71 11.17 3.56 -17.07
C LEU A 71 11.80 3.76 -15.68
N VAL A 72 12.31 2.69 -15.05
CA VAL A 72 12.86 2.69 -13.68
C VAL A 72 14.27 2.08 -13.63
N ASP A 73 15.02 2.11 -14.75
CA ASP A 73 16.34 1.48 -14.82
C ASP A 73 17.32 2.12 -13.84
N GLY A 74 17.77 1.32 -12.87
CA GLY A 74 18.68 1.75 -11.81
C GLY A 74 18.00 2.34 -10.57
N VAL A 75 16.66 2.39 -10.51
CA VAL A 75 15.92 2.88 -9.33
C VAL A 75 15.93 1.81 -8.22
N PRO A 76 16.31 2.14 -6.97
CA PRO A 76 16.18 1.24 -5.83
C PRO A 76 14.71 0.97 -5.47
N VAL A 77 14.34 -0.31 -5.33
CA VAL A 77 12.97 -0.75 -5.00
C VAL A 77 12.99 -1.84 -3.92
N SER A 78 12.09 -1.75 -2.95
CA SER A 78 11.84 -2.80 -1.96
C SER A 78 10.54 -3.55 -2.23
N VAL A 79 10.44 -4.82 -1.81
CA VAL A 79 9.27 -5.68 -2.12
C VAL A 79 8.72 -6.30 -0.84
N LYS A 80 7.43 -6.09 -0.55
CA LYS A 80 6.76 -6.74 0.59
C LYS A 80 6.83 -8.25 0.49
N ASP A 81 7.12 -8.91 1.62
CA ASP A 81 7.33 -10.37 1.71
C ASP A 81 6.07 -11.25 1.51
N ILE A 82 5.08 -10.77 0.74
CA ILE A 82 3.91 -11.52 0.26
C ILE A 82 4.02 -11.84 -1.23
N LEU A 83 4.76 -11.04 -2.00
CA LEU A 83 4.93 -11.22 -3.44
C LEU A 83 6.10 -12.16 -3.72
N LEU A 84 5.98 -13.05 -4.71
CA LEU A 84 7.12 -13.86 -5.14
C LEU A 84 8.18 -12.95 -5.79
N MET A 85 9.45 -13.21 -5.49
CA MET A 85 10.60 -12.57 -6.10
C MET A 85 11.69 -13.62 -6.24
N ARG A 86 12.31 -13.75 -7.41
CA ARG A 86 13.36 -14.74 -7.61
C ARG A 86 14.67 -14.35 -6.90
N GLY A 87 15.46 -15.37 -6.57
CA GLY A 87 16.69 -15.21 -5.79
C GLY A 87 16.48 -15.32 -4.28
N GLY A 88 15.37 -15.89 -3.81
CA GLY A 88 15.23 -16.37 -2.44
C GLY A 88 13.84 -16.19 -1.81
N PRO A 89 13.72 -16.42 -0.50
CA PRO A 89 12.45 -16.87 0.07
C PRO A 89 11.38 -15.79 0.22
N THR A 90 10.13 -16.20 -0.04
CA THR A 90 8.92 -15.44 0.30
C THR A 90 8.28 -16.03 1.54
N LEU A 91 8.70 -15.57 2.73
CA LEU A 91 8.38 -16.20 4.02
C LEU A 91 7.03 -15.78 4.60
N ARG A 92 6.43 -14.69 4.08
CA ARG A 92 5.08 -14.22 4.42
C ARG A 92 4.92 -13.86 5.89
N GLY A 93 6.01 -13.46 6.54
CA GLY A 93 6.04 -13.22 7.99
C GLY A 93 5.73 -14.47 8.84
N SER A 94 5.83 -15.68 8.28
CA SER A 94 5.43 -16.92 8.93
C SER A 94 6.60 -17.84 9.25
N ARG A 95 6.51 -18.56 10.38
CA ARG A 95 7.40 -19.68 10.70
C ARG A 95 6.97 -21.01 10.06
N THR A 96 5.82 -21.07 9.37
CA THR A 96 5.34 -22.30 8.73
C THR A 96 5.73 -22.41 7.25
N VAL A 97 6.32 -21.36 6.67
CA VAL A 97 6.92 -21.38 5.34
C VAL A 97 8.40 -21.79 5.48
N ARG A 98 8.85 -22.74 4.64
CA ARG A 98 10.27 -23.15 4.61
C ARG A 98 11.10 -22.09 3.88
N ALA A 99 12.33 -21.86 4.32
CA ALA A 99 13.25 -20.98 3.60
C ALA A 99 13.90 -21.73 2.42
N GLU A 100 14.16 -23.02 2.61
CA GLU A 100 14.76 -23.92 1.62
C GLU A 100 13.80 -24.21 0.46
N GLY A 101 14.24 -23.94 -0.76
CA GLY A 101 13.48 -24.18 -1.99
C GLY A 101 14.12 -23.49 -3.19
N ALA A 102 13.68 -23.86 -4.40
CA ALA A 102 14.03 -23.17 -5.63
C ALA A 102 13.09 -21.96 -5.80
N TRP A 103 13.60 -20.77 -5.48
CA TRP A 103 12.83 -19.52 -5.51
C TRP A 103 13.11 -18.79 -6.82
N GLU A 104 12.59 -19.36 -7.92
CA GLU A 104 12.93 -18.97 -9.30
C GLU A 104 11.87 -18.08 -9.96
N GLU A 105 10.74 -17.83 -9.32
CA GLU A 105 9.60 -17.11 -9.91
C GLU A 105 9.41 -15.70 -9.30
N ASP A 106 9.23 -14.70 -10.17
CA ASP A 106 8.75 -13.37 -9.80
C ASP A 106 7.22 -13.30 -9.95
N ALA A 107 6.53 -12.67 -8.99
CA ALA A 107 5.15 -12.22 -9.18
C ALA A 107 5.07 -11.18 -10.31
N PRO A 108 3.94 -11.02 -11.02
CA PRO A 108 3.87 -10.18 -12.23
C PRO A 108 4.40 -8.75 -12.04
N SER A 109 4.01 -8.07 -10.97
CA SER A 109 4.49 -6.72 -10.63
C SER A 109 6.01 -6.66 -10.37
N VAL A 110 6.60 -7.74 -9.87
CA VAL A 110 8.05 -7.86 -9.61
C VAL A 110 8.80 -8.15 -10.91
N ALA A 111 8.23 -9.00 -11.78
CA ALA A 111 8.75 -9.27 -13.11
C ALA A 111 8.81 -7.99 -13.96
N ARG A 112 7.71 -7.22 -14.01
CA ARG A 112 7.66 -5.91 -14.71
C ARG A 112 8.75 -4.94 -14.24
N LEU A 113 8.97 -4.82 -12.93
CA LEU A 113 10.05 -3.98 -12.39
C LEU A 113 11.44 -4.46 -12.84
N ARG A 114 11.68 -5.78 -12.81
CA ARG A 114 12.95 -6.37 -13.28
C ARG A 114 13.17 -6.17 -14.77
N GLU A 115 12.12 -6.31 -15.57
CA GLU A 115 12.10 -6.06 -17.02
C GLU A 115 12.36 -4.59 -17.34
N HIS A 116 11.97 -3.65 -16.47
CA HIS A 116 12.27 -2.21 -16.61
C HIS A 116 13.59 -1.78 -15.92
N GLY A 117 14.42 -2.72 -15.46
CA GLY A 117 15.77 -2.45 -14.93
C GLY A 117 15.84 -2.01 -13.46
N ALA A 118 14.78 -2.19 -12.67
CA ALA A 118 14.77 -1.83 -11.25
C ALA A 118 15.81 -2.61 -10.43
N VAL A 119 16.35 -1.95 -9.40
CA VAL A 119 17.34 -2.52 -8.46
C VAL A 119 16.65 -2.96 -7.18
N PHE A 120 16.64 -4.26 -6.90
CA PHE A 120 15.93 -4.83 -5.74
C PHE A 120 16.84 -4.81 -4.50
N VAL A 121 16.59 -3.89 -3.56
CA VAL A 121 17.43 -3.74 -2.34
C VAL A 121 17.10 -4.74 -1.23
N GLY A 122 15.87 -5.24 -1.18
CA GLY A 122 15.45 -6.20 -0.16
C GLY A 122 13.96 -6.44 -0.04
N ARG A 123 13.62 -7.25 0.97
CA ARG A 123 12.30 -7.75 1.31
C ARG A 123 11.77 -7.04 2.55
N THR A 124 10.60 -6.41 2.46
CA THR A 124 10.01 -5.67 3.60
C THR A 124 9.03 -6.52 4.41
N THR A 125 8.97 -6.23 5.72
CA THR A 125 8.19 -6.97 6.72
C THR A 125 6.68 -6.90 6.50
N THR A 126 6.00 -7.94 6.97
CA THR A 126 4.54 -8.12 6.92
C THR A 126 4.11 -8.90 8.17
N PRO A 127 2.92 -8.66 8.73
CA PRO A 127 2.30 -9.63 9.63
C PRO A 127 2.04 -10.94 8.88
N GLU A 128 1.81 -12.02 9.63
CA GLU A 128 1.74 -13.38 9.09
C GLU A 128 0.65 -13.52 8.00
N PHE A 129 1.04 -13.97 6.80
CA PHE A 129 0.24 -13.99 5.56
C PHE A 129 -0.43 -12.66 5.17
N GLY A 130 -0.11 -11.55 5.84
CA GLY A 130 -0.72 -10.25 5.67
C GLY A 130 -2.06 -10.05 6.40
N TRP A 131 -2.40 -10.89 7.39
CA TRP A 131 -3.77 -11.06 7.92
C TRP A 131 -4.39 -9.88 8.69
N LYS A 132 -3.58 -8.96 9.22
CA LYS A 132 -4.01 -7.87 10.12
C LYS A 132 -3.51 -6.48 9.69
N GLY A 133 -4.17 -5.45 10.20
CA GLY A 133 -3.89 -4.03 9.93
C GLY A 133 -2.65 -3.44 10.62
N VAL A 134 -1.82 -4.26 11.27
CA VAL A 134 -0.56 -3.85 11.90
C VAL A 134 0.57 -4.81 11.51
N THR A 135 1.79 -4.32 11.36
CA THR A 135 2.95 -5.18 11.09
C THR A 135 3.64 -5.63 12.37
N ASP A 136 3.17 -6.78 12.87
CA ASP A 136 3.93 -7.66 13.73
C ASP A 136 3.71 -9.13 13.33
N SER A 137 4.74 -9.97 13.48
CA SER A 137 4.77 -11.34 12.96
C SER A 137 5.56 -12.29 13.86
N PRO A 138 5.20 -13.59 13.94
CA PRO A 138 6.01 -14.59 14.64
C PRO A 138 7.43 -14.73 14.09
N LEU A 139 7.63 -14.49 12.80
CA LEU A 139 8.93 -14.58 12.13
C LEU A 139 9.81 -13.35 12.39
N SER A 140 9.29 -12.14 12.15
CA SER A 140 10.07 -10.91 12.10
C SER A 140 9.90 -9.97 13.29
N GLY A 141 9.05 -10.29 14.27
CA GLY A 141 8.75 -9.36 15.37
C GLY A 141 7.89 -8.18 14.90
N VAL A 142 8.05 -7.01 15.55
CA VAL A 142 7.22 -5.81 15.34
C VAL A 142 7.94 -4.78 14.47
N THR A 143 7.26 -4.20 13.49
CA THR A 143 7.76 -3.04 12.71
C THR A 143 7.18 -1.75 13.26
N ARG A 144 8.07 -0.83 13.67
CA ARG A 144 7.71 0.39 14.40
C ARG A 144 7.42 1.55 13.45
N ASN A 145 6.67 2.54 13.93
CA ASN A 145 6.41 3.77 13.18
C ASN A 145 7.67 4.64 13.13
N PRO A 146 8.02 5.25 11.97
CA PRO A 146 9.19 6.12 11.86
C PRO A 146 9.05 7.46 12.58
N TYR A 147 7.84 7.91 12.94
CA TYR A 147 7.61 9.16 13.68
C TYR A 147 7.66 8.97 15.21
N ASP A 148 7.34 7.77 15.70
CA ASP A 148 7.40 7.42 17.13
C ASP A 148 7.57 5.89 17.25
N LEU A 149 8.75 5.46 17.70
CA LEU A 149 9.10 4.04 17.83
C LEU A 149 8.20 3.27 18.82
N SER A 150 7.43 3.95 19.68
CA SER A 150 6.42 3.33 20.54
C SER A 150 5.13 2.94 19.80
N ARG A 151 4.93 3.42 18.56
CA ARG A 151 3.70 3.23 17.77
C ARG A 151 3.85 2.20 16.66
N THR A 152 2.71 1.72 16.18
CA THR A 152 2.61 0.81 15.04
C THR A 152 2.87 1.54 13.71
N SER A 153 3.61 0.89 12.81
CA SER A 153 3.73 1.29 11.39
C SER A 153 2.44 1.08 10.59
N GLY A 154 1.39 0.51 11.21
CA GLY A 154 0.22 0.01 10.49
C GLY A 154 0.57 -1.24 9.70
N GLY A 155 -0.29 -1.66 8.78
CA GLY A 155 -0.10 -2.92 8.09
C GLY A 155 -1.24 -3.30 7.15
N SER A 156 -1.11 -4.37 6.39
CA SER A 156 -0.01 -5.34 6.44
C SER A 156 1.29 -4.94 5.69
N SER A 157 1.37 -3.79 5.02
CA SER A 157 2.60 -3.32 4.34
C SER A 157 3.46 -2.35 5.17
N GLY A 158 3.49 -2.51 6.50
CA GLY A 158 4.18 -1.58 7.42
C GLY A 158 5.68 -1.39 7.15
N GLY A 159 6.42 -2.46 6.81
CA GLY A 159 7.84 -2.36 6.45
C GLY A 159 8.06 -1.53 5.18
N SER A 160 7.23 -1.72 4.16
CA SER A 160 7.25 -0.91 2.93
C SER A 160 7.04 0.57 3.23
N ALA A 161 6.13 0.91 4.15
CA ALA A 161 5.84 2.29 4.50
C ALA A 161 6.94 2.93 5.35
N ALA A 162 7.45 2.23 6.36
CA ALA A 162 8.54 2.71 7.20
C ALA A 162 9.82 2.95 6.38
N ALA A 163 10.17 2.05 5.46
CA ALA A 163 11.33 2.20 4.58
C ALA A 163 11.23 3.46 3.68
N VAL A 164 10.11 3.61 2.96
CA VAL A 164 9.89 4.76 2.05
C VAL A 164 9.85 6.10 2.80
N ALA A 165 9.26 6.13 4.00
CA ALA A 165 9.20 7.30 4.87
C ALA A 165 10.58 7.76 5.37
N LEU A 166 11.51 6.83 5.60
CA LEU A 166 12.86 7.10 6.11
C LEU A 166 13.90 7.36 5.00
N GLY A 167 13.51 7.30 3.72
CA GLY A 167 14.42 7.43 2.59
C GLY A 167 15.17 6.15 2.21
N ALA A 168 14.80 5.00 2.79
CA ALA A 168 15.34 3.68 2.48
C ALA A 168 14.77 3.12 1.15
N GLY A 169 14.89 3.93 0.10
CA GLY A 169 14.32 3.72 -1.25
C GLY A 169 13.17 4.71 -1.58
N PRO A 170 13.00 5.10 -2.85
CA PRO A 170 11.84 5.88 -3.30
C PRO A 170 10.58 5.02 -3.52
N LEU A 171 10.74 3.77 -3.97
CA LEU A 171 9.64 2.88 -4.38
C LEU A 171 9.55 1.63 -3.50
N SER A 172 8.32 1.21 -3.17
CA SER A 172 8.05 -0.11 -2.58
C SER A 172 6.78 -0.76 -3.15
N LEU A 173 6.82 -2.07 -3.35
CA LEU A 173 5.64 -2.87 -3.69
C LEU A 173 4.90 -3.33 -2.44
N GLY A 174 3.70 -2.80 -2.21
CA GLY A 174 2.78 -3.24 -1.17
C GLY A 174 1.67 -4.16 -1.68
N THR A 175 0.89 -4.72 -0.74
CA THR A 175 -0.36 -5.44 -1.06
C THR A 175 -1.48 -4.99 -0.14
N ASP A 176 -2.70 -4.89 -0.70
CA ASP A 176 -3.88 -4.33 -0.04
C ASP A 176 -5.09 -5.29 -0.15
N GLY A 177 -5.45 -5.92 0.96
CA GLY A 177 -6.61 -6.82 1.05
C GLY A 177 -7.82 -6.24 1.80
N GLY A 178 -7.60 -5.23 2.64
CA GLY A 178 -8.63 -4.50 3.39
C GLY A 178 -8.18 -3.10 3.81
N GLY A 179 -7.20 -2.53 3.10
CA GLY A 179 -6.48 -1.32 3.50
C GLY A 179 -4.96 -1.46 3.53
N SER A 180 -4.40 -2.65 3.32
CA SER A 180 -3.00 -2.93 3.69
C SER A 180 -1.90 -2.16 2.93
N VAL A 181 -2.20 -1.35 1.90
CA VAL A 181 -1.30 -0.30 1.37
C VAL A 181 -1.59 1.05 2.04
N ARG A 182 -2.87 1.42 2.11
CA ARG A 182 -3.38 2.71 2.59
C ARG A 182 -3.23 2.93 4.10
N ILE A 183 -3.48 1.91 4.91
CA ILE A 183 -3.35 1.92 6.39
C ILE A 183 -1.91 2.31 6.80
N PRO A 184 -0.85 1.60 6.37
CA PRO A 184 0.50 1.97 6.76
C PRO A 184 0.98 3.24 6.03
N ALA A 185 0.48 3.56 4.83
CA ALA A 185 0.74 4.85 4.19
C ALA A 185 0.23 6.04 5.03
N ALA A 186 -0.97 5.92 5.61
CA ALA A 186 -1.55 6.93 6.50
C ALA A 186 -0.78 7.06 7.82
N PHE A 187 -0.33 5.95 8.43
CA PHE A 187 0.42 5.98 9.71
C PHE A 187 1.89 6.38 9.56
N CYS A 188 2.55 6.03 8.46
CA CYS A 188 3.95 6.40 8.19
C CYS A 188 4.10 7.65 7.31
N GLY A 189 3.00 8.34 6.96
CA GLY A 189 3.06 9.65 6.32
C GLY A 189 3.55 9.66 4.87
N ILE A 190 3.21 8.64 4.08
CA ILE A 190 3.63 8.49 2.67
C ILE A 190 2.44 8.38 1.72
N PHE A 191 2.70 8.40 0.42
CA PHE A 191 1.69 8.04 -0.58
C PHE A 191 1.52 6.52 -0.69
N GLY A 192 0.28 6.08 -0.91
CA GLY A 192 -0.01 4.68 -1.20
C GLY A 192 -1.29 4.52 -2.01
N LEU A 193 -1.18 3.91 -3.20
CA LEU A 193 -2.34 3.60 -4.06
C LEU A 193 -2.71 2.13 -3.94
N LYS A 194 -4.00 1.86 -3.71
CA LYS A 194 -4.64 0.60 -4.08
C LYS A 194 -5.34 0.79 -5.44
N PRO A 195 -4.84 0.18 -6.53
CA PRO A 195 -5.50 0.23 -7.85
C PRO A 195 -6.88 -0.43 -7.85
N THR A 196 -7.58 -0.32 -8.98
CA THR A 196 -8.73 -1.18 -9.31
C THR A 196 -8.30 -2.65 -9.32
N TYR A 197 -9.17 -3.56 -8.89
CA TYR A 197 -8.85 -5.00 -8.94
C TYR A 197 -8.54 -5.46 -10.38
N GLY A 198 -7.51 -6.30 -10.53
CA GLY A 198 -7.02 -6.78 -11.81
C GLY A 198 -6.23 -5.76 -12.64
N ARG A 199 -6.10 -4.48 -12.19
CA ARG A 199 -5.29 -3.47 -12.89
C ARG A 199 -3.79 -3.78 -12.81
N VAL A 200 -3.34 -4.30 -11.66
CA VAL A 200 -2.00 -4.87 -11.48
C VAL A 200 -2.18 -6.39 -11.39
N PRO A 201 -1.66 -7.20 -12.34
CA PRO A 201 -1.83 -8.64 -12.33
C PRO A 201 -1.27 -9.30 -11.05
N LEU A 202 -2.04 -10.20 -10.44
CA LEU A 202 -1.71 -10.86 -9.18
C LEU A 202 -1.58 -12.37 -9.35
N TYR A 203 -0.33 -12.84 -9.36
CA TYR A 203 0.01 -14.24 -9.25
C TYR A 203 1.13 -14.46 -8.20
N PRO A 204 1.09 -15.54 -7.39
CA PRO A 204 -0.03 -16.46 -7.22
C PRO A 204 -1.27 -15.76 -6.66
N ALA A 205 -2.46 -16.30 -6.96
CA ALA A 205 -3.71 -15.76 -6.45
C ALA A 205 -3.70 -15.70 -4.91
N SER A 206 -4.13 -14.57 -4.35
CA SER A 206 -4.21 -14.40 -2.90
C SER A 206 -5.17 -15.39 -2.26
N ALA A 207 -4.84 -15.91 -1.07
CA ALA A 207 -5.76 -16.72 -0.29
C ALA A 207 -6.99 -15.93 0.18
N PHE A 208 -6.88 -14.60 0.31
CA PHE A 208 -7.99 -13.67 0.54
C PHE A 208 -8.79 -13.35 -0.74
N GLY A 209 -8.49 -14.06 -1.84
CA GLY A 209 -9.21 -14.00 -3.11
C GLY A 209 -9.27 -12.61 -3.72
N THR A 210 -10.42 -12.29 -4.30
CA THR A 210 -10.67 -11.09 -5.11
C THR A 210 -10.83 -9.79 -4.30
N LEU A 211 -10.46 -9.80 -3.00
CA LEU A 211 -10.26 -8.63 -2.15
C LEU A 211 -8.84 -8.04 -2.28
N ALA A 212 -7.88 -8.87 -2.69
CA ALA A 212 -6.46 -8.53 -2.68
C ALA A 212 -6.02 -7.78 -3.94
N HIS A 213 -5.18 -6.77 -3.74
CA HIS A 213 -4.60 -5.93 -4.77
C HIS A 213 -3.09 -5.79 -4.53
N VAL A 214 -2.33 -5.54 -5.57
CA VAL A 214 -0.94 -5.05 -5.50
C VAL A 214 -0.95 -3.55 -5.79
N GLY A 215 -0.11 -2.77 -5.12
CA GLY A 215 -0.09 -1.32 -5.31
C GLY A 215 1.25 -0.65 -4.93
N PRO A 216 1.55 0.52 -5.52
CA PRO A 216 2.76 1.26 -5.24
C PRO A 216 2.68 1.99 -3.89
N MET A 217 3.82 2.10 -3.23
CA MET A 217 4.04 2.88 -2.00
C MET A 217 5.29 3.74 -2.20
N THR A 218 5.13 5.06 -2.09
CA THR A 218 6.07 6.08 -2.61
C THR A 218 5.98 7.35 -1.78
N ARG A 219 6.90 8.31 -1.95
CA ARG A 219 6.80 9.62 -1.28
C ARG A 219 5.68 10.50 -1.84
N ASP A 220 5.40 10.42 -3.14
CA ASP A 220 4.36 11.19 -3.81
C ASP A 220 3.59 10.37 -4.88
N ALA A 221 2.58 11.01 -5.49
CA ALA A 221 1.75 10.41 -6.53
C ALA A 221 2.40 10.35 -7.93
N ALA A 222 3.51 11.07 -8.19
CA ALA A 222 4.22 11.03 -9.47
C ALA A 222 5.06 9.75 -9.59
N ASP A 223 5.84 9.43 -8.56
CA ASP A 223 6.56 8.16 -8.43
C ASP A 223 5.59 6.97 -8.45
N ALA A 224 4.38 7.11 -7.89
CA ALA A 224 3.35 6.08 -7.97
C ALA A 224 2.78 5.89 -9.37
N ALA A 225 2.57 6.97 -10.13
CA ALA A 225 2.15 6.90 -11.52
C ALA A 225 3.22 6.26 -12.40
N LEU A 226 4.49 6.63 -12.20
CA LEU A 226 5.65 5.97 -12.82
C LEU A 226 5.69 4.48 -12.52
N MET A 227 5.49 4.10 -11.25
CA MET A 227 5.47 2.70 -10.86
C MET A 227 4.28 1.95 -11.47
N MET A 228 3.11 2.58 -11.61
CA MET A 228 1.93 1.99 -12.27
C MET A 228 2.12 1.78 -13.78
N ASP A 229 2.79 2.70 -14.48
CA ASP A 229 3.17 2.54 -15.90
C ASP A 229 4.08 1.32 -16.11
N VAL A 230 4.80 0.86 -15.08
CA VAL A 230 5.56 -0.40 -15.09
C VAL A 230 4.68 -1.59 -14.72
N ILE A 231 4.05 -1.58 -13.54
CA ILE A 231 3.51 -2.82 -12.93
C ILE A 231 2.18 -3.31 -13.49
N THR A 232 1.48 -2.51 -14.31
CA THR A 232 0.18 -2.91 -14.92
C THR A 232 0.29 -3.73 -16.21
N GLY A 233 1.50 -3.99 -16.72
CA GLY A 233 1.69 -4.78 -17.95
C GLY A 233 1.24 -6.24 -17.82
N ALA A 234 0.48 -6.71 -18.81
CA ALA A 234 -0.27 -7.97 -18.80
C ALA A 234 0.56 -9.24 -18.50
N ASP A 235 -0.05 -10.20 -17.79
CA ASP A 235 0.58 -11.47 -17.40
C ASP A 235 -0.45 -12.60 -17.38
N TRP A 236 -0.27 -13.61 -18.25
CA TRP A 236 -1.22 -14.72 -18.44
C TRP A 236 -1.50 -15.55 -17.17
N ARG A 237 -0.65 -15.45 -16.14
CA ARG A 237 -0.81 -16.16 -14.86
C ARG A 237 -1.95 -15.61 -14.00
N ASP A 238 -2.41 -14.38 -14.26
CA ASP A 238 -3.63 -13.83 -13.67
C ASP A 238 -4.78 -13.82 -14.69
N TRP A 239 -5.64 -14.83 -14.61
CA TRP A 239 -6.85 -14.94 -15.44
C TRP A 239 -7.92 -13.88 -15.12
N THR A 240 -7.73 -13.07 -14.07
CA THR A 240 -8.64 -11.99 -13.65
C THR A 240 -8.13 -10.58 -13.97
N GLN A 241 -6.99 -10.47 -14.68
CA GLN A 241 -6.43 -9.18 -15.10
C GLN A 241 -7.40 -8.38 -15.97
N LEU A 242 -7.30 -7.05 -15.89
CA LEU A 242 -8.00 -6.15 -16.80
C LEU A 242 -7.28 -6.07 -18.15
N GLY A 243 -8.02 -5.65 -19.19
CA GLY A 243 -7.40 -5.23 -20.46
C GLY A 243 -6.42 -4.05 -20.27
N PRO A 244 -5.57 -3.76 -21.26
CA PRO A 244 -4.53 -2.73 -21.16
C PRO A 244 -5.06 -1.36 -20.75
N VAL A 245 -4.17 -0.51 -20.24
CA VAL A 245 -4.48 0.89 -19.93
C VAL A 245 -4.50 1.70 -21.23
N GLU A 246 -5.47 2.60 -21.36
CA GLU A 246 -5.50 3.58 -22.44
C GLU A 246 -4.65 4.80 -22.03
N GLY A 247 -3.46 4.93 -22.61
CA GLY A 247 -2.47 5.96 -22.23
C GLY A 247 -1.66 5.62 -20.97
N GLY A 248 -0.74 6.51 -20.60
CA GLY A 248 0.09 6.38 -19.39
C GLY A 248 -0.52 7.06 -18.15
N PHE A 249 -0.30 6.48 -16.98
CA PHE A 249 -0.67 7.08 -15.69
C PHE A 249 0.05 8.39 -15.44
N ARG A 250 1.33 8.52 -15.82
CA ARG A 250 2.09 9.78 -15.74
C ARG A 250 1.50 10.87 -16.62
N GLU A 251 0.96 10.51 -17.78
CA GLU A 251 0.26 11.43 -18.67
C GLU A 251 -1.08 11.89 -18.06
N GLY A 252 -1.78 10.94 -17.43
CA GLY A 252 -3.05 11.15 -16.72
C GLY A 252 -2.97 12.09 -15.51
N LEU A 253 -1.77 12.38 -14.98
CA LEU A 253 -1.58 13.37 -13.91
C LEU A 253 -1.95 14.80 -14.32
N ARG A 254 -2.03 15.10 -15.63
CA ARG A 254 -2.29 16.45 -16.13
C ARG A 254 -3.78 16.83 -16.03
N GLY A 255 -4.03 18.11 -15.75
CA GLY A 255 -5.37 18.72 -15.81
C GLY A 255 -6.01 19.07 -14.45
N GLY A 256 -5.37 18.72 -13.33
CA GLY A 256 -5.80 19.14 -12.00
C GLY A 256 -7.16 18.58 -11.54
N VAL A 257 -7.82 19.32 -10.64
CA VAL A 257 -9.13 18.97 -10.06
C VAL A 257 -10.28 19.93 -10.43
N ARG A 258 -10.01 20.94 -11.27
CA ARG A 258 -10.99 21.99 -11.61
C ARG A 258 -12.24 21.39 -12.27
N GLY A 259 -13.40 21.67 -11.70
CA GLY A 259 -14.70 21.21 -12.19
C GLY A 259 -15.09 19.79 -11.80
N LEU A 260 -14.23 19.03 -11.09
CA LEU A 260 -14.60 17.71 -10.57
C LEU A 260 -15.62 17.82 -9.44
N ARG A 261 -16.60 16.92 -9.42
CA ARG A 261 -17.58 16.74 -8.33
C ARG A 261 -16.97 15.80 -7.29
N VAL A 262 -16.69 16.33 -6.10
CA VAL A 262 -15.99 15.61 -5.03
C VAL A 262 -16.88 15.55 -3.80
N ALA A 263 -17.41 14.35 -3.52
CA ALA A 263 -18.12 14.09 -2.29
C ALA A 263 -17.12 13.99 -1.12
N PHE A 264 -17.34 14.75 -0.06
CA PHE A 264 -16.64 14.59 1.21
C PHE A 264 -17.50 13.80 2.19
N SER A 265 -17.00 12.65 2.63
CA SER A 265 -17.61 11.81 3.66
C SER A 265 -16.70 11.81 4.89
N PRO A 266 -16.90 12.74 5.85
CA PRO A 266 -16.06 12.82 7.04
C PRO A 266 -16.22 11.63 8.00
N SER A 267 -17.37 10.94 7.99
CA SER A 267 -17.73 9.93 9.00
C SER A 267 -18.65 8.80 8.51
N PHE A 268 -18.90 8.67 7.19
CA PHE A 268 -19.93 7.79 6.62
C PHE A 268 -21.31 7.99 7.30
N GLY A 269 -21.83 9.22 7.30
CA GLY A 269 -23.13 9.56 7.87
C GLY A 269 -23.18 9.44 9.39
N GLY A 270 -22.05 9.60 10.07
CA GLY A 270 -21.91 9.41 11.52
C GLY A 270 -21.69 7.98 11.97
N GLN A 271 -21.54 7.00 11.06
CA GLN A 271 -21.22 5.61 11.40
C GLN A 271 -19.81 5.47 12.02
N VAL A 272 -18.88 6.39 11.71
CA VAL A 272 -17.49 6.34 12.19
C VAL A 272 -17.16 7.52 13.11
N ALA A 273 -16.75 7.22 14.34
CA ALA A 273 -16.19 8.21 15.26
C ALA A 273 -14.74 8.55 14.87
N VAL A 274 -14.50 9.78 14.39
CA VAL A 274 -13.18 10.27 13.93
C VAL A 274 -12.57 11.21 14.98
N ARG A 275 -11.27 11.08 15.26
CA ARG A 275 -10.54 11.97 16.18
C ARG A 275 -10.54 13.42 15.66
N PRO A 276 -10.73 14.44 16.52
CA PRO A 276 -10.80 15.84 16.09
C PRO A 276 -9.63 16.33 15.24
N ALA A 277 -8.39 15.94 15.57
CA ALA A 277 -7.20 16.31 14.79
C ALA A 277 -7.22 15.74 13.36
N VAL A 278 -7.66 14.48 13.21
CA VAL A 278 -7.83 13.83 11.90
C VAL A 278 -8.92 14.54 11.09
N ALA A 279 -10.08 14.80 11.70
CA ALA A 279 -11.18 15.50 11.06
C ALA A 279 -10.79 16.92 10.61
N ALA A 280 -10.01 17.65 11.41
CA ALA A 280 -9.53 18.99 11.09
C ALA A 280 -8.53 18.99 9.91
N ALA A 281 -7.52 18.10 9.93
CA ALA A 281 -6.52 18.02 8.87
C ALA A 281 -7.16 17.63 7.51
N VAL A 282 -8.06 16.64 7.52
CA VAL A 282 -8.78 16.22 6.29
C VAL A 282 -9.71 17.33 5.80
N ARG A 283 -10.44 18.03 6.69
CA ARG A 283 -11.30 19.17 6.30
C ARG A 283 -10.51 20.32 5.68
N LYS A 284 -9.34 20.67 6.25
CA LYS A 284 -8.42 21.67 5.67
C LYS A 284 -7.95 21.29 4.25
N ALA A 285 -7.70 20.01 4.00
CA ALA A 285 -7.34 19.55 2.65
C ALA A 285 -8.51 19.63 1.66
N MET A 286 -9.76 19.42 2.12
CA MET A 286 -10.96 19.64 1.31
C MET A 286 -11.18 21.12 0.96
N GLU A 287 -10.92 22.04 1.90
CA GLU A 287 -10.92 23.49 1.64
C GLU A 287 -9.88 23.84 0.55
N GLY A 288 -8.71 23.19 0.58
CA GLY A 288 -7.70 23.29 -0.48
C GLY A 288 -8.19 22.81 -1.85
N LEU A 289 -8.84 21.64 -1.93
CA LEU A 289 -9.44 21.13 -3.19
C LEU A 289 -10.50 22.08 -3.76
N ALA A 290 -11.34 22.65 -2.89
CA ALA A 290 -12.32 23.67 -3.29
C ALA A 290 -11.63 24.94 -3.83
N GLY A 291 -10.55 25.40 -3.17
CA GLY A 291 -9.73 26.53 -3.65
C GLY A 291 -9.07 26.29 -5.01
N LEU A 292 -8.71 25.05 -5.33
CA LEU A 292 -8.22 24.64 -6.66
C LEU A 292 -9.33 24.52 -7.72
N GLY A 293 -10.60 24.69 -7.31
CA GLY A 293 -11.77 24.76 -8.19
C GLY A 293 -12.51 23.43 -8.37
N ALA A 294 -12.34 22.46 -7.47
CA ALA A 294 -13.24 21.32 -7.39
C ALA A 294 -14.58 21.71 -6.74
N TYR A 295 -15.68 21.11 -7.18
CA TYR A 295 -16.98 21.24 -6.53
C TYR A 295 -17.04 20.25 -5.37
N VAL A 296 -16.73 20.73 -4.17
CA VAL A 296 -16.75 19.93 -2.94
C VAL A 296 -18.08 20.12 -2.20
N GLU A 297 -18.76 19.02 -1.88
CA GLU A 297 -19.93 19.01 -0.98
C GLU A 297 -19.85 17.82 0.01
N GLU A 298 -20.45 17.97 1.19
CA GLU A 298 -20.54 16.86 2.16
C GLU A 298 -21.65 15.88 1.73
N ALA A 299 -21.24 14.66 1.37
CA ALA A 299 -22.14 13.64 0.83
C ALA A 299 -21.58 12.23 1.12
N ASP A 300 -22.40 11.40 1.77
CA ASP A 300 -22.03 10.03 2.13
C ASP A 300 -22.49 9.01 1.07
N PRO A 301 -21.68 7.98 0.77
CA PRO A 301 -22.18 6.80 0.09
C PRO A 301 -23.17 6.08 1.02
N ASN A 302 -24.45 6.03 0.65
CA ASN A 302 -25.53 5.43 1.46
C ASN A 302 -25.39 3.90 1.56
N ALA A 303 -24.48 3.48 2.42
CA ALA A 303 -24.05 2.12 2.66
C ALA A 303 -23.91 1.89 4.17
N THR A 304 -24.53 0.81 4.63
CA THR A 304 -24.27 0.21 5.94
C THR A 304 -22.87 -0.37 5.94
N ASP A 305 -22.20 -0.36 7.10
CA ASP A 305 -20.92 -1.05 7.31
C ASP A 305 -20.97 -2.51 6.78
N PRO A 306 -20.14 -2.90 5.79
CA PRO A 306 -20.10 -4.23 5.22
C PRO A 306 -19.17 -5.21 5.98
N VAL A 307 -18.75 -4.87 7.21
CA VAL A 307 -17.77 -5.62 8.02
C VAL A 307 -18.04 -7.13 8.10
N GLU A 308 -19.27 -7.58 8.28
CA GLU A 308 -19.60 -9.02 8.38
C GLU A 308 -19.36 -9.79 7.07
N ALA A 309 -19.67 -9.16 5.93
CA ALA A 309 -19.36 -9.72 4.62
C ALA A 309 -17.84 -9.73 4.37
N PHE A 310 -17.13 -8.69 4.82
CA PHE A 310 -15.67 -8.66 4.77
C PHE A 310 -15.05 -9.76 5.64
N HIS A 311 -15.48 -9.92 6.90
CA HIS A 311 -14.99 -10.97 7.82
C HIS A 311 -15.23 -12.36 7.24
N THR A 312 -16.44 -12.62 6.71
CA THR A 312 -16.76 -13.91 6.07
C THR A 312 -15.75 -14.26 4.96
N LEU A 313 -15.51 -13.33 4.03
CA LEU A 313 -14.57 -13.53 2.92
C LEU A 313 -13.10 -13.61 3.41
N TRP A 314 -12.71 -12.77 4.37
CA TRP A 314 -11.35 -12.67 4.91
C TRP A 314 -10.96 -13.90 5.74
N PHE A 315 -11.84 -14.35 6.62
CA PHE A 315 -11.58 -15.46 7.55
C PHE A 315 -11.58 -16.80 6.81
N SER A 316 -12.49 -17.00 5.84
CA SER A 316 -12.39 -18.15 4.93
C SER A 316 -11.08 -18.14 4.13
N GLY A 317 -10.55 -16.96 3.76
CA GLY A 317 -9.23 -16.85 3.15
C GLY A 317 -8.07 -17.24 4.07
N ALA A 318 -8.11 -16.84 5.35
CA ALA A 318 -7.16 -17.27 6.37
C ALA A 318 -7.21 -18.78 6.61
N ALA A 319 -8.42 -19.36 6.70
CA ALA A 319 -8.61 -20.80 6.74
C ALA A 319 -8.08 -21.49 5.46
N ARG A 320 -8.22 -20.85 4.29
CA ARG A 320 -7.74 -21.38 3.00
C ARG A 320 -6.21 -21.41 2.88
N VAL A 321 -5.48 -20.45 3.45
CA VAL A 321 -4.00 -20.47 3.43
C VAL A 321 -3.42 -21.47 4.43
N THR A 322 -4.09 -21.70 5.56
CA THR A 322 -3.59 -22.54 6.65
C THR A 322 -4.06 -24.00 6.63
N GLN A 323 -4.96 -24.39 5.69
CA GLN A 323 -5.64 -25.69 5.75
C GLN A 323 -4.71 -26.92 5.79
N ASN A 324 -3.62 -26.92 5.04
CA ASN A 324 -2.70 -28.05 4.93
C ASN A 324 -1.62 -28.08 6.04
N LEU A 325 -1.66 -27.15 7.00
CA LEU A 325 -0.72 -27.13 8.11
C LEU A 325 -1.05 -28.23 9.14
N SER A 326 -0.03 -29.00 9.53
CA SER A 326 -0.12 -29.97 10.62
C SER A 326 -0.45 -29.28 11.97
N PRO A 327 -0.95 -30.02 12.99
CA PRO A 327 -1.19 -29.45 14.32
C PRO A 327 0.04 -28.74 14.92
N ALA A 328 1.24 -29.28 14.70
CA ALA A 328 2.50 -28.66 15.14
C ALA A 328 2.78 -27.33 14.43
N GLN A 329 2.61 -27.27 13.09
CA GLN A 329 2.76 -26.01 12.36
C GLN A 329 1.68 -24.99 12.75
N ARG A 330 0.44 -25.44 12.96
CA ARG A 330 -0.66 -24.58 13.45
C ARG A 330 -0.40 -24.00 14.83
N ALA A 331 0.46 -24.61 15.65
CA ALA A 331 0.87 -24.05 16.94
C ALA A 331 1.87 -22.89 16.81
N LEU A 332 2.56 -22.74 15.66
CA LEU A 332 3.52 -21.66 15.39
C LEU A 332 2.88 -20.36 14.89
N LEU A 333 1.61 -20.42 14.47
CA LEU A 333 0.87 -19.28 13.91
C LEU A 333 0.51 -18.25 14.98
N ASP A 334 0.39 -16.99 14.55
CA ASP A 334 -0.16 -15.85 15.31
C ASP A 334 -1.48 -16.24 16.03
N PRO A 335 -1.65 -15.96 17.35
CA PRO A 335 -2.88 -16.26 18.09
C PRO A 335 -4.17 -15.74 17.44
N GLY A 336 -4.17 -14.51 16.92
CA GLY A 336 -5.33 -13.93 16.25
C GLY A 336 -5.60 -14.58 14.89
N LEU A 337 -4.54 -14.91 14.13
CA LEU A 337 -4.67 -15.68 12.89
C LEU A 337 -5.31 -17.03 13.16
N ARG A 338 -4.85 -17.77 14.19
CA ARG A 338 -5.44 -19.07 14.57
C ARG A 338 -6.92 -18.96 14.89
N GLU A 339 -7.33 -17.90 15.58
CA GLU A 339 -8.73 -17.66 15.91
C GLU A 339 -9.59 -17.40 14.66
N ILE A 340 -9.14 -16.53 13.74
CA ILE A 340 -9.90 -16.27 12.50
C ILE A 340 -9.87 -17.45 11.53
N CYS A 341 -8.82 -18.27 11.53
CA CYS A 341 -8.79 -19.54 10.77
C CYS A 341 -9.80 -20.55 11.30
N ALA A 342 -10.04 -20.59 12.62
CA ALA A 342 -11.06 -21.45 13.22
C ALA A 342 -12.49 -20.95 12.91
N GLN A 343 -12.72 -19.64 12.93
CA GLN A 343 -14.00 -19.06 12.51
C GLN A 343 -14.25 -19.31 11.01
N GLY A 344 -13.25 -19.01 10.18
CA GLY A 344 -13.30 -19.15 8.72
C GLY A 344 -13.46 -20.59 8.22
N SER A 345 -13.04 -21.59 8.99
CA SER A 345 -13.25 -23.01 8.65
C SER A 345 -14.67 -23.51 8.92
N GLY A 346 -15.47 -22.78 9.70
CA GLY A 346 -16.89 -23.06 9.92
C GLY A 346 -17.83 -22.38 8.91
N VAL A 347 -17.31 -21.52 8.03
CA VAL A 347 -18.11 -20.79 7.04
C VAL A 347 -18.63 -21.75 5.95
N SER A 348 -19.95 -21.86 5.82
CA SER A 348 -20.56 -22.67 4.76
C SER A 348 -20.43 -22.00 3.39
N ALA A 349 -20.50 -22.78 2.31
CA ALA A 349 -20.51 -22.23 0.95
C ALA A 349 -21.68 -21.26 0.71
N LEU A 350 -22.84 -21.49 1.32
CA LEU A 350 -23.99 -20.57 1.24
C LEU A 350 -23.74 -19.26 2.00
N THR A 351 -23.09 -19.33 3.17
CA THR A 351 -22.67 -18.14 3.93
C THR A 351 -21.66 -17.31 3.15
N TYR A 352 -20.69 -17.97 2.50
CA TYR A 352 -19.70 -17.31 1.64
C TYR A 352 -20.37 -16.63 0.43
N LEU A 353 -21.32 -17.31 -0.24
CA LEU A 353 -22.08 -16.74 -1.35
C LEU A 353 -22.92 -15.52 -0.91
N ALA A 354 -23.60 -15.57 0.24
CA ALA A 354 -24.33 -14.42 0.77
C ALA A 354 -23.42 -13.20 1.04
N ALA A 355 -22.16 -13.42 1.43
CA ALA A 355 -21.17 -12.34 1.55
C ALA A 355 -20.70 -11.80 0.18
N VAL A 356 -20.69 -12.62 -0.87
CA VAL A 356 -20.49 -12.18 -2.26
C VAL A 356 -21.68 -11.36 -2.75
N ASP A 357 -22.92 -11.73 -2.41
CA ASP A 357 -24.13 -10.99 -2.77
C ASP A 357 -24.18 -9.62 -2.08
N ALA A 358 -23.90 -9.57 -0.77
CA ALA A 358 -23.79 -8.31 -0.02
C ALA A 358 -22.72 -7.36 -0.60
N ARG A 359 -21.59 -7.94 -1.01
CA ARG A 359 -20.53 -7.22 -1.73
C ARG A 359 -20.99 -6.72 -3.10
N ALA A 360 -21.75 -7.51 -3.87
CA ALA A 360 -22.25 -7.12 -5.18
C ALA A 360 -23.24 -5.94 -5.07
N GLU A 361 -24.12 -5.95 -4.07
CA GLU A 361 -25.01 -4.84 -3.74
C GLU A 361 -24.25 -3.57 -3.36
N LEU A 362 -23.20 -3.67 -2.52
CA LEU A 362 -22.33 -2.54 -2.20
C LEU A 362 -21.64 -1.97 -3.46
N GLY A 363 -21.12 -2.85 -4.32
CA GLY A 363 -20.53 -2.47 -5.61
C GLY A 363 -21.51 -1.74 -6.53
N ARG A 364 -22.77 -2.19 -6.59
CA ARG A 364 -23.85 -1.55 -7.33
C ARG A 364 -24.19 -0.16 -6.77
N ARG A 365 -24.21 0.00 -5.44
CA ARG A 365 -24.42 1.32 -4.79
C ARG A 365 -23.30 2.30 -5.11
N MET A 366 -22.05 1.88 -5.01
CA MET A 366 -20.90 2.73 -5.35
C MET A 366 -20.83 3.05 -6.85
N GLY A 367 -21.21 2.12 -7.72
CA GLY A 367 -21.38 2.39 -9.16
C GLY A 367 -22.43 3.48 -9.42
N ARG A 368 -23.56 3.46 -8.72
CA ARG A 368 -24.56 4.54 -8.77
C ARG A 368 -24.02 5.86 -8.21
N PHE A 369 -23.32 5.81 -7.07
CA PHE A 369 -22.73 6.99 -6.43
C PHE A 369 -21.79 7.73 -7.39
N HIS A 370 -20.94 7.00 -8.11
CA HIS A 370 -20.01 7.58 -9.07
C HIS A 370 -20.60 8.04 -10.41
N SER A 371 -21.93 7.93 -10.61
CA SER A 371 -22.60 8.75 -11.65
C SER A 371 -22.80 10.20 -11.22
N SER A 372 -22.91 10.42 -9.90
CA SER A 372 -23.13 11.74 -9.28
C SER A 372 -21.82 12.42 -8.85
N TYR A 373 -20.79 11.64 -8.50
CA TYR A 373 -19.50 12.13 -8.03
C TYR A 373 -18.32 11.52 -8.79
N ASP A 374 -17.41 12.36 -9.24
CA ASP A 374 -16.19 11.92 -9.92
C ASP A 374 -15.20 11.29 -8.91
N LEU A 375 -15.18 11.80 -7.68
CA LEU A 375 -14.40 11.31 -6.56
C LEU A 375 -15.21 11.30 -5.25
N LEU A 376 -14.87 10.35 -4.38
CA LEU A 376 -15.23 10.32 -2.96
C LEU A 376 -13.95 10.55 -2.14
N VAL A 377 -14.01 11.41 -1.13
CA VAL A 377 -12.92 11.64 -0.18
C VAL A 377 -13.35 11.36 1.25
N THR A 378 -12.50 10.66 1.99
CA THR A 378 -12.68 10.33 3.41
C THR A 378 -11.35 10.55 4.15
N PRO A 379 -11.31 10.53 5.50
CA PRO A 379 -10.10 10.13 6.20
C PRO A 379 -9.67 8.72 5.75
N THR A 380 -8.37 8.42 5.68
CA THR A 380 -7.93 7.01 5.49
C THR A 380 -8.21 6.19 6.73
N LEU A 381 -8.10 6.79 7.91
CA LEU A 381 -8.29 6.18 9.22
C LEU A 381 -8.99 7.18 10.16
N PRO A 382 -9.79 6.71 11.14
CA PRO A 382 -10.43 7.59 12.12
C PRO A 382 -9.46 8.12 13.19
N LEU A 383 -8.23 7.60 13.24
CA LEU A 383 -7.23 7.86 14.27
C LEU A 383 -5.82 7.82 13.68
N THR A 384 -4.87 8.37 14.45
CA THR A 384 -3.41 8.32 14.23
C THR A 384 -2.78 7.10 14.89
N ALA A 385 -1.49 6.87 14.67
CA ALA A 385 -0.81 5.64 15.08
C ALA A 385 -0.90 5.38 16.60
N PHE A 386 -1.34 4.16 16.96
CA PHE A 386 -1.46 3.68 18.33
C PHE A 386 -0.30 2.72 18.68
N GLU A 387 -0.34 2.06 19.84
CA GLU A 387 0.80 1.32 20.39
C GLU A 387 1.33 0.20 19.49
N ALA A 388 2.66 0.09 19.39
CA ALA A 388 3.34 -0.97 18.67
C ALA A 388 3.04 -2.36 19.26
N GLY A 389 2.86 -3.37 18.40
CA GLY A 389 2.63 -4.76 18.81
C GLY A 389 1.23 -5.07 19.35
N ALA A 390 0.25 -4.17 19.14
CA ALA A 390 -1.16 -4.41 19.45
C ALA A 390 -2.00 -4.48 18.16
N GLU A 391 -2.99 -5.39 18.09
CA GLU A 391 -3.91 -5.47 16.93
C GLU A 391 -4.90 -4.29 16.88
N VAL A 392 -5.17 -3.68 18.04
CA VAL A 392 -6.14 -2.61 18.28
C VAL A 392 -5.58 -1.62 19.33
N PRO A 393 -6.00 -0.34 19.33
CA PRO A 393 -5.60 0.61 20.36
C PRO A 393 -6.01 0.12 21.77
N LYS A 394 -5.14 0.28 22.77
CA LYS A 394 -5.44 -0.20 24.12
C LYS A 394 -6.65 0.53 24.71
N GLY A 395 -7.48 -0.20 25.46
CA GLY A 395 -8.69 0.34 26.09
C GLY A 395 -9.85 0.68 25.12
N SER A 396 -9.69 0.51 23.81
CA SER A 396 -10.71 0.90 22.80
C SER A 396 -11.99 0.06 22.80
N GLY A 397 -12.02 -1.09 23.48
CA GLY A 397 -13.13 -2.05 23.44
C GLY A 397 -13.24 -2.84 22.13
N LEU A 398 -12.42 -2.53 21.12
CA LEU A 398 -12.39 -3.22 19.84
C LEU A 398 -11.75 -4.61 19.98
N ARG A 399 -12.23 -5.58 19.18
CA ARG A 399 -11.68 -6.96 19.13
C ARG A 399 -10.74 -7.23 17.97
N ARG A 400 -10.88 -6.49 16.86
CA ARG A 400 -10.14 -6.71 15.60
C ARG A 400 -9.74 -5.41 14.92
N TRP A 401 -8.70 -5.50 14.10
CA TRP A 401 -8.17 -4.36 13.33
C TRP A 401 -9.22 -3.68 12.45
N THR A 402 -10.18 -4.45 11.90
CA THR A 402 -11.33 -3.95 11.12
C THR A 402 -12.18 -2.92 11.88
N GLY A 403 -12.22 -2.98 13.21
CA GLY A 403 -12.96 -2.02 14.04
C GLY A 403 -12.34 -0.62 14.11
N TRP A 404 -11.08 -0.43 13.71
CA TRP A 404 -10.45 0.89 13.59
C TRP A 404 -10.04 1.26 12.15
N THR A 405 -10.36 0.42 11.16
CA THR A 405 -10.11 0.68 9.72
C THR A 405 -11.37 0.77 8.84
N PRO A 406 -12.53 1.29 9.31
CA PRO A 406 -13.80 1.24 8.55
C PRO A 406 -13.74 1.94 7.18
N PHE A 407 -12.87 2.94 7.02
CA PHE A 407 -12.70 3.64 5.75
C PHE A 407 -11.99 2.82 4.65
N THR A 408 -11.30 1.71 4.95
CA THR A 408 -10.42 1.08 3.94
C THR A 408 -10.97 -0.18 3.28
N TYR A 409 -11.52 -1.14 4.03
CA TYR A 409 -11.98 -2.42 3.46
C TYR A 409 -13.24 -2.35 2.56
N PRO A 410 -14.17 -1.37 2.66
CA PRO A 410 -15.28 -1.25 1.71
C PRO A 410 -14.79 -1.16 0.26
N PHE A 411 -13.66 -0.49 0.02
CA PHE A 411 -13.08 -0.32 -1.33
C PHE A 411 -12.27 -1.54 -1.82
N ASN A 412 -12.04 -2.54 -0.96
CA ASN A 412 -11.60 -3.88 -1.39
C ASN A 412 -12.79 -4.71 -1.86
N LEU A 413 -13.94 -4.62 -1.17
CA LEU A 413 -15.19 -5.26 -1.58
C LEU A 413 -15.68 -4.71 -2.92
N THR A 414 -15.75 -3.39 -3.10
CA THR A 414 -16.17 -2.76 -4.36
C THR A 414 -15.10 -2.72 -5.44
N GLN A 415 -13.86 -3.13 -5.12
CA GLN A 415 -12.72 -3.18 -6.03
C GLN A 415 -12.34 -1.84 -6.69
N GLN A 416 -12.75 -0.71 -6.11
CA GLN A 416 -12.49 0.64 -6.60
C GLN A 416 -11.04 1.08 -6.37
N PRO A 417 -10.45 1.95 -7.22
CA PRO A 417 -9.15 2.54 -6.95
C PRO A 417 -9.27 3.51 -5.77
N ALA A 418 -8.33 3.42 -4.83
CA ALA A 418 -8.29 4.24 -3.63
C ALA A 418 -6.83 4.57 -3.28
N ALA A 419 -6.49 5.87 -3.18
CA ALA A 419 -5.18 6.34 -2.77
C ALA A 419 -5.21 6.96 -1.36
N THR A 420 -4.07 7.00 -0.71
CA THR A 420 -3.84 7.73 0.54
C THR A 420 -2.77 8.80 0.35
N VAL A 421 -3.04 9.98 0.87
CA VAL A 421 -2.22 11.19 0.76
C VAL A 421 -2.01 11.75 2.19
N PRO A 422 -0.77 12.03 2.63
CA PRO A 422 -0.52 12.66 3.91
C PRO A 422 -0.87 14.16 3.83
N VAL A 423 -1.72 14.65 4.74
CA VAL A 423 -2.27 16.03 4.70
C VAL A 423 -2.12 16.81 6.02
N GLY A 424 -1.38 16.25 6.98
CA GLY A 424 -1.12 16.88 8.27
C GLY A 424 -0.62 15.89 9.31
N VAL A 425 -0.41 16.40 10.53
CA VAL A 425 -0.05 15.62 11.72
C VAL A 425 -1.02 15.97 12.86
N ASP A 426 -1.13 15.11 13.86
CA ASP A 426 -1.80 15.44 15.12
C ASP A 426 -0.88 16.16 16.13
N ALA A 427 -1.36 16.32 17.37
CA ALA A 427 -0.62 17.01 18.43
C ALA A 427 0.60 16.23 18.96
N ASP A 428 0.68 14.91 18.72
CA ASP A 428 1.85 14.08 19.01
C ASP A 428 2.86 14.11 17.83
N GLY A 429 2.54 14.81 16.75
CA GLY A 429 3.33 14.82 15.51
C GLY A 429 3.07 13.61 14.58
N LEU A 430 2.04 12.80 14.87
CA LEU A 430 1.77 11.57 14.12
C LEU A 430 1.01 11.85 12.81
N PRO A 431 1.40 11.23 11.68
CA PRO A 431 0.79 11.47 10.37
C PRO A 431 -0.73 11.23 10.29
N VAL A 432 -1.41 12.07 9.49
CA VAL A 432 -2.82 11.95 9.11
C VAL A 432 -2.95 11.75 7.59
N GLY A 433 -3.56 10.62 7.21
CA GLY A 433 -3.90 10.30 5.83
C GLY A 433 -5.32 10.71 5.42
N LEU A 434 -5.44 11.39 4.28
CA LEU A 434 -6.67 11.57 3.51
C LEU A 434 -6.75 10.49 2.43
N GLN A 435 -7.92 9.89 2.24
CA GLN A 435 -8.17 8.87 1.22
C GLN A 435 -9.01 9.42 0.07
N ILE A 436 -8.51 9.28 -1.17
CA ILE A 436 -9.22 9.61 -2.41
C ILE A 436 -9.68 8.31 -3.07
N VAL A 437 -10.96 8.19 -3.40
CA VAL A 437 -11.57 7.02 -4.04
C VAL A 437 -12.26 7.41 -5.35
N GLY A 438 -11.99 6.67 -6.42
CA GLY A 438 -12.62 6.86 -7.73
C GLY A 438 -13.63 5.77 -8.07
N ALA A 439 -14.33 5.93 -9.19
CA ALA A 439 -15.07 4.84 -9.83
C ALA A 439 -14.11 3.67 -10.17
N ARG A 440 -14.63 2.43 -10.31
CA ARG A 440 -13.81 1.31 -10.84
C ARG A 440 -13.21 1.74 -12.18
N HIS A 441 -11.94 1.43 -12.40
CA HIS A 441 -11.12 1.82 -13.56
C HIS A 441 -10.70 3.31 -13.63
N ALA A 442 -11.11 4.16 -12.69
CA ALA A 442 -10.71 5.58 -12.63
C ALA A 442 -9.35 5.80 -11.92
N ASP A 443 -8.43 4.84 -12.01
CA ASP A 443 -7.11 4.83 -11.35
C ASP A 443 -6.31 6.12 -11.64
N ALA A 444 -6.29 6.56 -12.90
CA ALA A 444 -5.59 7.79 -13.31
C ALA A 444 -6.23 9.07 -12.73
N LEU A 445 -7.55 9.11 -12.53
CA LEU A 445 -8.24 10.24 -11.91
C LEU A 445 -7.88 10.38 -10.43
N VAL A 446 -7.75 9.25 -9.72
CA VAL A 446 -7.31 9.20 -8.32
C VAL A 446 -5.86 9.67 -8.20
N LEU A 447 -4.97 9.21 -9.08
CA LEU A 447 -3.58 9.67 -9.14
C LEU A 447 -3.47 11.17 -9.47
N ARG A 448 -4.25 11.67 -10.43
CA ARG A 448 -4.31 13.11 -10.77
C ARG A 448 -4.70 13.97 -9.58
N ALA A 449 -5.79 13.60 -8.90
CA ALA A 449 -6.28 14.37 -7.76
C ALA A 449 -5.28 14.34 -6.58
N ALA A 450 -4.61 13.22 -6.35
CA ALA A 450 -3.52 13.14 -5.38
C ALA A 450 -2.33 14.03 -5.77
N HIS A 451 -1.83 13.94 -7.01
CA HIS A 451 -0.72 14.76 -7.51
C HIS A 451 -1.03 16.26 -7.41
N THR A 452 -2.27 16.65 -7.73
CA THR A 452 -2.74 18.04 -7.59
C THR A 452 -2.63 18.57 -6.15
N LEU A 453 -2.78 17.73 -5.12
CA LEU A 453 -2.56 18.13 -3.73
C LEU A 453 -1.07 18.34 -3.42
N TYR A 454 -0.17 17.56 -4.02
CA TYR A 454 1.29 17.75 -3.88
C TYR A 454 1.77 19.01 -4.60
N GLU A 455 1.35 19.23 -5.86
CA GLU A 455 1.67 20.45 -6.62
C GLU A 455 1.23 21.74 -5.90
N ALA A 456 0.10 21.68 -5.18
CA ALA A 456 -0.44 22.80 -4.42
C ALA A 456 0.12 22.96 -2.99
N GLY A 457 1.02 22.06 -2.54
CA GLY A 457 1.54 22.07 -1.17
C GLY A 457 0.49 21.79 -0.09
N ILE A 458 -0.62 21.13 -0.44
CA ILE A 458 -1.67 20.68 0.49
C ILE A 458 -1.32 19.29 1.03
N ALA A 459 -0.71 18.46 0.19
CA ALA A 459 -0.11 17.19 0.58
C ALA A 459 1.35 17.36 0.99
N GLY A 460 1.82 16.45 1.85
CA GLY A 460 3.15 16.49 2.43
C GLY A 460 3.13 16.95 3.88
N ILE A 461 4.06 16.42 4.66
CA ILE A 461 4.25 16.68 6.09
C ILE A 461 5.76 16.70 6.38
N PRO A 462 6.22 17.20 7.55
CA PRO A 462 7.63 17.10 7.93
C PRO A 462 8.09 15.65 7.90
N ALA A 463 9.29 15.40 7.35
CA ALA A 463 9.89 14.06 7.35
C ALA A 463 10.12 13.56 8.79
N PRO A 464 10.06 12.25 9.04
CA PRO A 464 10.33 11.69 10.36
C PRO A 464 11.78 11.96 10.77
N THR A 465 11.98 12.54 11.96
CA THR A 465 13.31 12.68 12.55
C THR A 465 13.89 11.28 12.84
N PRO A 466 15.07 10.90 12.31
CA PRO A 466 15.72 9.65 12.69
C PRO A 466 16.01 9.62 14.20
N ALA A 467 15.86 8.44 14.80
CA ALA A 467 15.99 8.20 16.25
C ALA A 467 17.44 8.00 16.71
#